data_AF-A0A377LQ34-F1
#
_entry.id   AF-A0A377LQ34-F1
#
_cell.length_a   1.000
_cell.length_b   1.000
_cell.length_c   1.000
_cell.angle_alpha   90.00
_cell.angle_beta   90.00
_cell.angle_gamma   90.00
#
_symmetry.space_group_name_H-M   'P 1'
#
loop_
_entity.id
_entity.type
_entity.pdbx_description
1 polymer ?
#
loop_
_entity_poly.entity_id
_entity_poly.type
_entity_poly.pdbx_seq_one_letter_code
_entity_poly.pdbx_strand_id
1 'polypeptide(L)' 'MTVYKPITELANTAAEIAVELGNGKQPKADATLNNGLKDVPARLLTPIEVNKENIDATVIKDGFHKKSEL' A
#
# COMPACT_ATOMS: atom_id res chain seq x y z
N MET A 1 -15.85 -12.78 -0.14
CA MET A 1 -15.41 -11.38 0.07
C MET A 1 -14.01 -11.43 0.63
N THR A 2 -13.11 -10.61 0.10
CA THR A 2 -11.72 -10.51 0.55
C THR A 2 -11.28 -9.04 0.52
N VAL A 3 -10.07 -8.76 0.97
CA VAL A 3 -9.49 -7.42 1.00
C VAL A 3 -8.17 -7.45 0.22
N TYR A 4 -8.11 -6.67 -0.84
CA TYR A 4 -6.93 -6.51 -1.67
C TYR A 4 -6.08 -5.35 -1.17
N LYS A 5 -4.76 -5.59 -1.12
CA LYS A 5 -3.75 -4.61 -0.73
C LYS A 5 -2.72 -4.55 -1.86
N PRO A 6 -2.73 -3.50 -2.71
CA PRO A 6 -1.85 -3.41 -3.87
C PRO A 6 -0.37 -3.42 -3.47
N ILE A 7 0.36 -4.48 -3.82
CA ILE A 7 1.79 -4.60 -3.50
C ILE A 7 2.59 -3.54 -4.26
N THR A 8 2.24 -3.26 -5.50
CA THR A 8 2.89 -2.24 -6.34
C THR A 8 2.83 -0.85 -5.71
N GLU A 9 1.67 -0.45 -5.19
CA GLU A 9 1.51 0.85 -4.52
C GLU A 9 2.34 0.93 -3.25
N LEU A 10 2.31 -0.12 -2.43
CA LEU A 10 3.13 -0.20 -1.22
C LEU A 10 4.63 -0.12 -1.53
N ALA A 11 5.09 -0.88 -2.52
CA ALA A 11 6.50 -0.91 -2.91
C ALA A 11 6.98 0.43 -3.46
N ASN A 12 6.19 1.08 -4.34
CA ASN A 12 6.52 2.40 -4.89
C ASN A 12 6.59 3.45 -3.78
N THR A 13 5.59 3.50 -2.91
CA THR A 13 5.53 4.42 -1.77
C THR A 13 6.72 4.21 -0.84
N ALA A 14 7.08 2.96 -0.54
CA ALA A 14 8.21 2.63 0.32
C ALA A 14 9.56 3.04 -0.31
N ALA A 15 9.72 2.85 -1.63
CA ALA A 15 10.91 3.26 -2.35
C ALA A 15 11.09 4.79 -2.34
N GLU A 16 10.01 5.55 -2.55
CA GLU A 16 10.02 7.01 -2.44
C GLU A 16 10.44 7.47 -1.03
N ILE A 17 9.84 6.88 0.01
CA ILE A 17 10.22 7.14 1.41
C ILE A 17 11.70 6.88 1.64
N ALA A 18 12.22 5.74 1.15
CA ALA A 18 13.61 5.36 1.33
C ALA A 18 14.57 6.37 0.67
N VAL A 19 14.24 6.84 -0.54
CA VAL A 19 15.02 7.86 -1.25
C VAL A 19 14.96 9.21 -0.53
N GLU A 20 13.79 9.62 -0.02
CA GLU A 20 13.64 10.85 0.75
C GLU A 20 14.51 10.83 2.02
N LEU A 21 14.41 9.75 2.81
CA LEU A 21 15.22 9.55 4.01
C LEU A 21 16.71 9.52 3.70
N GLY A 22 17.12 8.82 2.64
CA GLY A 22 18.52 8.74 2.21
C GLY A 22 19.09 10.10 1.81
N ASN A 23 18.25 11.02 1.34
CA ASN A 23 18.62 12.41 1.03
C ASN A 23 18.46 13.37 2.23
N GLY A 24 18.25 12.85 3.45
CA GLY A 24 18.05 13.65 4.66
C GLY A 24 16.76 14.46 4.68
N LYS A 25 15.79 14.14 3.80
CA LYS A 25 14.47 14.77 3.78
C LYS A 25 13.55 14.05 4.76
N GLN A 26 12.53 14.76 5.23
CA GLN A 26 11.47 14.18 6.03
C GLN A 26 10.30 13.75 5.11
N PRO A 27 9.99 12.45 5.01
CA PRO A 27 8.84 11.98 4.25
C PRO A 27 7.53 12.46 4.85
N LYS A 28 6.51 12.62 3.99
CA LYS A 28 5.15 12.85 4.46
C LYS A 28 4.65 11.62 5.24
N ALA A 29 3.96 11.88 6.34
CA ALA A 29 3.25 10.90 7.16
C ALA A 29 1.80 11.36 7.33
N ASP A 30 0.87 10.42 7.30
CA ASP A 30 -0.57 10.66 7.50
C ASP A 30 -1.05 10.20 8.89
N ALA A 31 -0.21 9.43 9.59
CA ALA A 31 -0.48 8.93 10.93
C ALA A 31 0.80 8.90 11.77
N THR A 32 0.61 8.71 13.07
CA THR A 32 1.67 8.46 14.03
C THR A 32 1.28 7.25 14.86
N LEU A 33 2.16 6.24 14.92
CA LEU A 33 1.93 5.00 15.65
C LEU A 33 3.01 4.80 16.72
N ASN A 34 2.58 4.58 17.95
CA ASN A 34 3.50 4.28 19.05
C ASN A 34 4.00 2.84 18.96
N ASN A 35 5.31 2.63 19.04
CA ASN A 35 5.91 1.29 19.01
C ASN A 35 6.39 0.79 20.40
N GLY A 36 5.93 1.40 21.49
CA GLY A 36 6.35 1.14 22.86
C GLY A 36 7.60 1.89 23.32
N LEU A 37 8.33 2.52 22.39
CA LEU A 37 9.51 3.35 22.69
C LEU A 37 9.30 4.80 22.25
N LYS A 38 8.75 5.00 21.06
CA LYS A 38 8.49 6.32 20.50
C LYS A 38 7.29 6.29 19.57
N ASP A 39 6.81 7.49 19.28
CA ASP A 39 5.83 7.75 18.25
C ASP A 39 6.51 7.77 16.88
N VAL A 40 6.12 6.85 16.00
CA VAL A 40 6.70 6.65 14.67
C VAL A 40 5.77 7.26 13.62
N PRO A 41 6.25 8.23 12.82
CA PRO A 41 5.49 8.71 11.65
C PRO A 41 5.28 7.57 10.65
N ALA A 42 4.04 7.37 10.22
CA ALA A 42 3.64 6.30 9.32
C ALA A 42 2.85 6.83 8.12
N ARG A 43 2.88 6.08 7.00
CA ARG A 43 1.92 6.21 5.90
C ARG A 43 1.02 4.98 5.90
N LEU A 44 -0.29 5.17 6.02
CA LEU A 44 -1.27 4.08 6.06
C LEU A 44 -2.06 4.03 4.74
N LEU A 45 -1.64 3.15 3.84
CA LEU A 45 -2.33 2.95 2.56
C LEU A 45 -3.71 2.33 2.77
N THR A 46 -4.67 2.79 1.97
CA THR A 46 -6.06 2.35 2.07
C THR A 46 -6.24 1.00 1.36
N PRO A 47 -6.68 -0.06 2.06
CA PRO A 47 -6.99 -1.33 1.41
C PRO A 47 -8.27 -1.24 0.57
N ILE A 48 -8.40 -2.13 -0.42
CA ILE A 48 -9.53 -2.18 -1.33
C ILE A 48 -10.39 -3.42 -1.03
N GLU A 49 -11.67 -3.23 -0.77
CA GLU A 49 -12.62 -4.35 -0.63
C GLU A 49 -12.84 -5.03 -1.99
N VAL A 50 -12.77 -6.37 -2.02
CA VAL A 50 -13.00 -7.15 -3.23
C VAL A 50 -14.09 -8.19 -3.03
N ASN A 51 -15.06 -8.17 -3.94
CA ASN A 51 -16.18 -9.09 -4.03
C ASN A 51 -16.39 -9.52 -5.49
N LYS A 52 -17.46 -10.28 -5.75
CA LYS A 52 -17.73 -10.84 -7.09
C LYS A 52 -18.00 -9.76 -8.14
N GLU A 53 -18.47 -8.58 -7.72
CA GLU A 53 -18.90 -7.51 -8.62
C GLU A 53 -17.73 -6.66 -9.10
N ASN A 54 -16.62 -6.61 -8.35
CA ASN A 54 -15.50 -5.71 -8.63
C ASN A 54 -14.13 -6.40 -8.81
N ILE A 55 -14.07 -7.74 -8.84
CA ILE A 55 -12.81 -8.48 -9.01
C ILE A 55 -12.07 -8.13 -10.30
N ASP A 56 -12.80 -8.01 -11.42
CA ASP A 56 -12.24 -7.65 -12.73
C ASP A 56 -11.67 -6.22 -12.72
N ALA A 57 -12.29 -5.30 -11.98
CA ALA A 57 -11.91 -3.89 -11.91
C ALA A 57 -10.79 -3.60 -10.90
N THR A 58 -10.42 -4.58 -10.07
CA THR A 58 -9.39 -4.45 -9.02
C THR A 58 -8.21 -5.37 -9.33
N VAL A 59 -8.19 -6.59 -8.79
CA VAL A 59 -7.04 -7.50 -8.85
C VAL A 59 -6.65 -7.88 -10.29
N ILE A 60 -7.61 -7.98 -11.22
CA ILE A 60 -7.31 -8.29 -12.62
C ILE A 60 -6.81 -7.07 -13.37
N LYS A 61 -7.51 -5.93 -13.25
CA LYS A 61 -7.12 -4.67 -13.88
C LYS A 61 -5.72 -4.23 -13.46
N ASP A 62 -5.38 -4.40 -12.18
CA ASP A 62 -4.07 -4.07 -11.63
C ASP A 62 -2.98 -5.07 -12.04
N GLY A 63 -3.35 -6.15 -12.73
CA GLY A 63 -2.43 -7.21 -13.15
C GLY A 63 -1.90 -8.05 -11.99
N PHE A 64 -2.53 -7.98 -10.82
CA PHE A 64 -2.16 -8.77 -9.64
C PHE A 64 -2.42 -10.28 -9.87
N HIS A 65 -3.55 -10.59 -10.50
CA HIS A 65 -3.83 -11.91 -11.06
C HIS A 65 -4.29 -11.76 -12.51
N LYS A 66 -3.87 -12.66 -13.39
CA LYS A 66 -4.43 -12.71 -14.75
C LYS A 66 -5.81 -13.35 -14.69
N LYS A 67 -6.72 -12.94 -15.59
CA LYS A 67 -8.04 -13.56 -15.71
C LYS A 67 -7.98 -15.06 -16.03
N SER A 68 -6.90 -15.52 -16.67
CA SER A 68 -6.65 -16.93 -16.96
C SER A 68 -6.19 -17.76 -15.76
N GLU A 69 -5.85 -17.12 -14.63
CA GLU A 69 -5.38 -17.75 -13.39
C GLU A 69 -6.50 -17.89 -12.34
N LEU A 70 -7.69 -17.34 -12.63
CA LEU A 70 -8.90 -17.38 -11.81
C LEU A 70 -9.88 -18.43 -12.35
#